data_AF-A0A832J301-F1
#
_entry.id   AF-A0A832J301-F1
#
_cell.length_a   1.000
_cell.length_b   1.000
_cell.length_c   1.000
_cell.angle_alpha   90.00
_cell.angle_beta   90.00
_cell.angle_gamma   90.00
#
_symmetry.space_group_name_H-M   'P 1'
#
loop_
_entity.id
_entity.type
_entity.pdbx_description
1 polymer ?
#
loop_
_entity_poly.entity_id
_entity_poly.type
_entity_poly.pdbx_seq_one_letter_code
_entity_poly.pdbx_strand_id
1 'polypeptide(L)'
;MALLVGHTATAEAEKPLSAIDWLSDTVTTPVVMKPDTPSSSSAPEAGVTDSAAVEDITVTTLDGPTPDAVGLLPVSVTGLPRGFWGATPSHDLAQLIRALPVQGLPAQQDLLKMILLAELDAPLDADGSGVLFQARIDKLLDMAQIEEAQALLERAGPTTPQLFRRWFDVALLTGTENAACETLRTNADI
;
A
#
# COMPACT_ATOMS: atom_id res chain seq x y z
N MET A 1 78.25 18.35 45.27
CA MET A 1 78.07 19.80 45.49
C MET A 1 78.08 20.47 44.12
N ALA A 2 77.16 21.41 43.89
CA ALA A 2 76.88 22.16 42.66
C ALA A 2 75.89 21.51 41.66
N LEU A 3 74.63 21.97 41.76
CA LEU A 3 73.64 21.95 40.68
C LEU A 3 74.17 22.79 39.49
N LEU A 4 74.02 22.28 38.27
CA LEU A 4 73.95 23.12 37.08
C LEU A 4 72.57 22.95 36.44
N VAL A 5 71.81 24.03 36.51
CA VAL A 5 70.50 24.24 35.87
C VAL A 5 70.74 24.42 34.37
N GLY A 6 70.31 23.45 33.57
CA GLY A 6 70.21 23.61 32.12
C GLY A 6 69.02 24.51 31.80
N HIS A 7 69.28 25.63 31.13
CA HIS A 7 68.23 26.47 30.54
C HIS A 7 67.71 25.78 29.28
N THR A 8 66.53 25.17 29.34
CA THR A 8 65.75 24.91 28.12
C THR A 8 64.92 26.14 27.84
N ALA A 9 65.35 26.93 26.84
CA ALA A 9 64.49 27.93 26.22
C ALA A 9 63.25 27.21 25.69
N THR A 10 62.09 27.49 26.26
CA THR A 10 60.80 27.12 25.68
C THR A 10 60.62 27.91 24.39
N ALA A 11 60.57 27.22 23.25
CA ALA A 11 60.05 27.81 22.03
C ALA A 11 58.58 28.15 22.27
N GLU A 12 58.27 29.44 22.43
CA GLU A 12 56.89 29.92 22.36
C GLU A 12 56.36 29.61 20.97
N ALA A 13 55.24 28.89 20.92
CA ALA A 13 54.54 28.63 19.68
C ALA A 13 54.11 29.98 19.09
N GLU A 14 54.74 30.37 17.99
CA GLU A 14 54.41 31.57 17.25
C GLU A 14 52.95 31.49 16.80
N LYS A 15 52.16 32.51 17.15
CA LYS A 15 50.72 32.55 16.87
C LYS A 15 50.52 32.40 15.36
N PRO A 16 49.67 31.48 14.88
CA PRO A 16 49.47 31.30 13.45
C PRO A 16 49.01 32.63 12.85
N LEU A 17 49.74 33.11 11.83
CA LEU A 17 49.39 34.32 11.10
C LEU A 17 48.08 34.06 10.36
N SER A 18 46.97 34.56 10.91
CA SER A 18 45.69 34.57 10.22
C SER A 18 45.81 35.49 9.02
N ALA A 19 45.51 34.99 7.82
CA ALA A 19 45.62 35.75 6.57
C ALA A 19 44.62 36.93 6.49
N ILE A 20 43.73 37.06 7.48
CA ILE A 20 42.65 38.02 7.51
C ILE A 20 42.42 38.48 8.96
N ASP A 21 42.73 39.74 9.26
CA ASP A 21 42.73 40.29 10.62
C ASP A 21 41.32 40.36 11.26
N TRP A 22 40.28 40.60 10.46
CA TRP A 22 38.92 40.84 10.96
C TRP A 22 38.23 39.61 11.56
N LEU A 23 38.77 38.41 11.33
CA LEU A 23 38.20 37.14 11.81
C LEU A 23 38.68 36.76 13.21
N SER A 24 39.68 37.45 13.76
CA SER A 24 40.23 37.16 15.09
C SER A 24 39.36 37.67 16.23
N ASP A 25 38.58 38.73 16.00
CA ASP A 25 37.74 39.36 17.03
C ASP A 25 36.41 38.65 17.25
N THR A 26 36.00 37.72 16.37
CA THR A 26 34.68 37.07 16.42
C THR A 26 34.63 35.74 17.19
N VAL A 27 35.74 35.22 17.69
CA VAL A 27 35.79 33.86 18.31
C VAL A 27 36.19 33.89 19.81
N THR A 28 35.96 35.00 20.50
CA THR A 28 36.43 35.18 21.90
C THR A 28 35.36 34.94 22.97
N THR A 29 34.10 34.68 22.61
CA THR A 29 33.05 34.42 23.61
C THR A 29 32.20 33.19 23.26
N PRO A 30 32.35 32.07 23.98
CA PRO A 30 31.38 30.99 23.88
C PRO A 30 30.08 31.47 24.53
N VAL A 31 29.02 31.61 23.72
CA VAL A 31 27.67 31.81 24.24
C VAL A 31 27.24 30.50 24.90
N VAL A 32 27.12 30.51 26.23
CA VAL A 32 26.43 29.43 26.94
C VAL A 32 24.93 29.64 26.70
N MET A 33 24.35 28.91 25.74
CA MET A 33 22.91 28.80 25.62
C MET A 33 22.39 28.02 26.83
N LYS A 34 21.69 28.72 27.73
CA LYS A 34 20.81 28.07 28.70
C LYS A 34 19.66 27.43 27.90
N PRO A 35 19.19 26.22 28.23
CA PRO A 35 18.02 25.67 27.56
C PRO A 35 16.85 26.63 27.77
N ASP A 36 16.33 27.16 26.67
CA ASP A 36 15.08 27.91 26.68
C ASP A 36 13.97 26.94 27.09
N THR A 37 13.50 27.03 28.33
CA THR A 37 12.11 26.65 28.62
C THR A 37 11.24 27.48 27.68
N PRO A 38 10.39 26.87 26.84
CA PRO A 38 9.60 27.63 25.87
C PRO A 38 8.71 28.61 26.63
N SER A 39 9.02 29.90 26.51
CA SER A 39 8.13 30.97 26.93
C SER A 39 7.02 31.04 25.88
N SER A 40 5.88 30.41 26.18
CA SER A 40 4.66 30.52 25.39
C SER A 40 4.10 31.94 25.52
N SER A 41 4.60 32.84 24.69
CA SER A 41 3.99 34.15 24.44
C SER A 41 3.97 34.47 22.94
N SER A 42 3.54 33.50 22.14
CA SER A 42 2.90 33.78 20.86
C SER A 42 1.42 34.05 21.14
N ALA A 43 0.89 35.14 20.59
CA ALA A 43 -0.56 35.25 20.42
C ALA A 43 -1.04 34.03 19.62
N PRO A 44 -2.23 33.48 19.87
CA PRO A 44 -2.71 32.32 19.12
C PRO A 44 -2.93 32.75 17.67
N GLU A 45 -2.01 32.36 16.81
CA GLU A 45 -2.23 32.39 15.36
C GLU A 45 -3.24 31.28 15.07
N ALA A 46 -4.32 31.60 14.36
CA ALA A 46 -5.31 30.60 14.00
C ALA A 46 -4.62 29.51 13.18
N GLY A 47 -4.70 28.26 13.63
CA GLY A 47 -4.17 27.13 12.88
C GLY A 47 -4.76 27.13 11.47
N VAL A 48 -3.89 27.17 10.46
CA VAL A 48 -4.29 27.17 9.03
C VAL A 48 -4.64 25.76 8.54
N THR A 49 -4.46 24.75 9.39
CA THR A 49 -4.72 23.34 9.10
C THR A 49 -5.36 22.67 10.32
N ASP A 50 -6.48 21.95 10.10
CA ASP A 50 -7.18 21.22 11.15
C ASP A 50 -6.39 20.01 11.69
N SER A 51 -5.43 19.48 10.91
CA SER A 51 -4.61 18.32 11.28
C SER A 51 -3.31 18.25 10.47
N ALA A 52 -2.27 17.65 11.05
CA ALA A 52 -1.04 17.21 10.39
C ALA A 52 -0.86 15.69 10.49
N ALA A 53 -1.97 14.95 10.58
CA ALA A 53 -1.94 13.49 10.60
C ALA A 53 -1.28 12.97 9.31
N VAL A 54 -0.29 12.11 9.47
CA VAL A 54 0.30 11.36 8.36
C VAL A 54 -0.78 10.42 7.85
N GLU A 55 -1.12 10.53 6.57
CA GLU A 55 -2.01 9.58 5.90
C GLU A 55 -1.38 8.18 5.93
N ASP A 56 -2.20 7.14 6.04
CA ASP A 56 -1.71 5.76 6.05
C ASP A 56 -1.03 5.44 4.70
N ILE A 57 0.27 5.13 4.75
CA ILE A 57 1.05 4.75 3.58
C ILE A 57 0.96 3.24 3.40
N THR A 58 0.20 2.79 2.41
CA THR A 58 0.15 1.38 2.01
C THR A 58 1.28 1.07 1.02
N VAL A 59 2.08 0.04 1.30
CA VAL A 59 3.14 -0.43 0.41
C VAL A 59 2.74 -1.79 -0.16
N THR A 60 2.58 -1.85 -1.48
CA THR A 60 2.31 -3.10 -2.21
C THR A 60 3.54 -3.47 -3.04
N THR A 61 3.87 -4.77 -3.08
CA THR A 61 4.94 -5.29 -3.93
C THR A 61 4.59 -5.12 -5.41
N LEU A 62 5.52 -4.64 -6.22
CA LEU A 62 5.29 -4.42 -7.66
C LEU A 62 5.09 -5.71 -8.46
N ASP A 63 5.68 -6.82 -7.98
CA ASP A 63 5.85 -8.05 -8.76
C ASP A 63 4.83 -9.16 -8.45
N GLY A 64 3.82 -8.89 -7.62
CA GLY A 64 2.74 -9.84 -7.30
C GLY A 64 1.48 -9.58 -8.13
N PRO A 65 0.78 -10.62 -8.66
CA PRO A 65 -0.53 -10.41 -9.26
C PRO A 65 -1.48 -9.86 -8.19
N THR A 66 -2.04 -8.67 -8.44
CA THR A 66 -3.06 -8.08 -7.56
C THR A 66 -4.39 -8.78 -7.85
N PRO A 67 -4.99 -9.50 -6.88
CA PRO A 67 -6.24 -10.23 -7.15
C PRO A 67 -7.33 -9.31 -7.69
N ASP A 68 -7.39 -8.07 -7.20
CA ASP A 68 -8.39 -7.07 -7.61
C ASP A 68 -8.32 -6.67 -9.09
N ALA A 69 -7.16 -6.86 -9.75
CA ALA A 69 -7.01 -6.57 -11.19
C ALA A 69 -7.40 -7.74 -12.11
N VAL A 70 -7.54 -8.94 -11.55
CA VAL A 70 -7.79 -10.16 -12.34
C VAL A 70 -9.15 -10.06 -13.05
N GLY A 71 -9.18 -10.46 -14.32
CA GLY A 71 -10.41 -10.51 -15.12
C GLY A 71 -10.30 -11.48 -16.29
N LEU A 72 -11.43 -11.96 -16.81
CA LEU A 72 -11.52 -12.87 -17.96
C LEU A 72 -11.72 -12.13 -19.28
N LEU A 73 -12.31 -10.93 -19.24
CA LEU A 73 -12.68 -10.16 -20.42
C LEU A 73 -11.75 -8.96 -20.60
N PRO A 74 -10.90 -8.93 -21.63
CA PRO A 74 -10.01 -7.81 -21.88
C PRO A 74 -10.78 -6.58 -22.42
N VAL A 75 -10.14 -5.41 -22.37
CA VAL A 75 -10.68 -4.13 -22.89
C VAL A 75 -11.18 -4.22 -24.33
N SER A 76 -10.53 -5.02 -25.18
CA SER A 76 -10.96 -5.21 -26.57
C SER A 76 -12.33 -5.89 -26.72
N VAL A 77 -12.79 -6.61 -25.68
CA VAL A 77 -14.08 -7.27 -25.62
C VAL A 77 -15.11 -6.41 -24.89
N THR A 78 -14.74 -5.82 -23.75
CA THR A 78 -15.68 -5.06 -22.90
C THR A 78 -15.88 -3.62 -23.33
N GLY A 79 -14.87 -3.01 -23.96
CA GLY A 79 -14.81 -1.56 -24.22
C GLY A 79 -14.62 -0.70 -22.96
N LEU A 80 -14.50 -1.31 -21.77
CA LEU A 80 -14.28 -0.58 -20.51
C LEU A 80 -12.84 -0.08 -20.42
N PRO A 81 -12.59 1.17 -20.00
CA PRO A 81 -11.23 1.65 -19.77
C PRO A 81 -10.58 0.90 -18.60
N ARG A 82 -9.26 0.66 -18.64
CA ARG A 82 -8.56 -0.08 -17.57
C ARG A 82 -8.75 0.55 -16.18
N GLY A 83 -8.68 1.88 -16.08
CA GLY A 83 -8.95 2.63 -14.85
C GLY A 83 -10.44 2.85 -14.55
N PHE A 84 -11.32 1.89 -14.86
CA PHE A 84 -12.78 2.00 -14.73
C PHE A 84 -13.23 2.41 -13.32
N TRP A 85 -12.57 1.91 -12.28
CA TRP A 85 -12.90 2.19 -10.88
C TRP A 85 -12.57 3.62 -10.44
N GLY A 86 -11.71 4.32 -11.16
CA GLY A 86 -11.28 5.67 -10.81
C GLY A 86 -10.59 5.73 -9.44
N ALA A 87 -11.03 6.68 -8.61
CA ALA A 87 -10.47 6.92 -7.28
C ALA A 87 -11.32 6.33 -6.13
N THR A 88 -12.30 5.47 -6.44
CA THR A 88 -13.15 4.87 -5.41
C THR A 88 -12.37 3.79 -4.63
N PRO A 89 -12.40 3.82 -3.28
CA PRO A 89 -11.72 2.82 -2.46
C PRO A 89 -12.20 1.38 -2.71
N SER A 90 -11.30 0.42 -2.58
CA SER A 90 -11.56 -1.01 -2.80
C SER A 90 -12.73 -1.53 -1.95
N HIS A 91 -12.79 -1.11 -0.68
CA HIS A 91 -13.84 -1.54 0.24
C HIS A 91 -15.22 -0.96 -0.12
N ASP A 92 -15.27 0.29 -0.58
CA ASP A 92 -16.52 0.92 -1.00
C ASP A 92 -17.06 0.27 -2.27
N LEU A 93 -16.18 -0.02 -3.24
CA LEU A 93 -16.53 -0.79 -4.44
C LEU A 93 -17.06 -2.18 -4.08
N ALA A 94 -16.40 -2.88 -3.15
CA ALA A 94 -16.84 -4.18 -2.69
C ALA A 94 -18.23 -4.13 -2.03
N GLN A 95 -18.51 -3.11 -1.21
CA GLN A 95 -19.84 -2.91 -0.63
C GLN A 95 -20.89 -2.63 -1.70
N LEU A 96 -20.60 -1.73 -2.64
CA LEU A 96 -21.50 -1.39 -3.75
C LEU A 96 -21.82 -2.62 -4.59
N ILE A 97 -20.81 -3.42 -4.96
CA ILE A 97 -21.00 -4.66 -5.71
C ILE A 97 -21.89 -5.63 -4.95
N ARG A 98 -21.61 -5.89 -3.66
CA ARG A 98 -22.44 -6.81 -2.85
C ARG A 98 -23.89 -6.34 -2.75
N ALA A 99 -24.12 -5.03 -2.65
CA ALA A 99 -25.45 -4.43 -2.54
C ALA A 99 -26.25 -4.45 -3.85
N LEU A 100 -25.62 -4.68 -5.01
CA LEU A 100 -26.33 -4.72 -6.28
C LEU A 100 -27.36 -5.87 -6.31
N PRO A 101 -28.60 -5.60 -6.77
CA PRO A 101 -29.63 -6.61 -6.84
C PRO A 101 -29.34 -7.60 -7.97
N VAL A 102 -29.50 -8.89 -7.67
CA VAL A 102 -29.39 -9.98 -8.66
C VAL A 102 -30.65 -10.17 -9.50
N GLN A 103 -31.75 -9.51 -9.12
CA GLN A 103 -32.99 -9.46 -9.88
C GLN A 103 -33.09 -8.11 -10.56
N GLY A 104 -33.35 -8.10 -11.86
CA GLY A 104 -33.45 -6.86 -12.63
C GLY A 104 -33.71 -7.13 -14.11
N LEU A 105 -33.59 -6.08 -14.92
CA LEU A 105 -33.72 -6.22 -16.38
C LEU A 105 -32.54 -7.05 -16.92
N PRO A 106 -32.74 -7.91 -17.93
CA PRO A 106 -31.67 -8.72 -18.51
C PRO A 106 -30.43 -7.90 -18.91
N ALA A 107 -30.64 -6.76 -19.57
CA ALA A 107 -29.54 -5.88 -19.99
C ALA A 107 -28.70 -5.32 -18.81
N GLN A 108 -29.30 -5.14 -17.63
CA GLN A 108 -28.56 -4.71 -16.44
C GLN A 108 -27.73 -5.86 -15.86
N GLN A 109 -28.28 -7.08 -15.87
CA GLN A 109 -27.57 -8.28 -15.42
C GLN A 109 -26.41 -8.61 -16.36
N ASP A 110 -26.60 -8.45 -17.68
CA ASP A 110 -25.54 -8.64 -18.67
C ASP A 110 -24.40 -7.63 -18.48
N LEU A 111 -24.73 -6.36 -18.26
CA LEU A 111 -23.73 -5.32 -17.97
C LEU A 111 -23.01 -5.60 -16.65
N LEU A 112 -23.74 -5.97 -15.60
CA LEU A 112 -23.14 -6.32 -14.32
C LEU A 112 -22.18 -7.49 -14.49
N LYS A 113 -22.61 -8.59 -15.13
CA LYS A 113 -21.74 -9.74 -15.40
C LYS A 113 -20.49 -9.32 -16.19
N MET A 114 -20.64 -8.49 -17.22
CA MET A 114 -19.50 -7.98 -18.00
C MET A 114 -18.51 -7.23 -17.10
N ILE A 115 -18.99 -6.34 -16.24
CA ILE A 115 -18.14 -5.59 -15.30
C ILE A 115 -17.45 -6.55 -14.31
N LEU A 116 -18.19 -7.51 -13.74
CA LEU A 116 -17.65 -8.49 -12.79
C LEU A 116 -16.57 -9.38 -13.40
N LEU A 117 -16.58 -9.60 -14.72
CA LEU A 117 -15.61 -10.43 -15.43
C LEU A 117 -14.52 -9.63 -16.16
N ALA A 118 -14.58 -8.30 -16.17
CA ALA A 118 -13.62 -7.46 -16.86
C ALA A 118 -12.22 -7.51 -16.22
N GLU A 119 -11.18 -7.48 -17.05
CA GLU A 119 -9.81 -7.21 -16.64
C GLU A 119 -9.64 -5.68 -16.52
N LEU A 120 -9.49 -5.21 -15.29
CA LEU A 120 -9.46 -3.79 -14.91
C LEU A 120 -8.26 -3.54 -14.00
N ASP A 121 -7.72 -2.33 -13.97
CA ASP A 121 -6.64 -2.00 -13.03
C ASP A 121 -7.19 -2.12 -11.60
N ALA A 122 -6.38 -2.60 -10.65
CA ALA A 122 -6.78 -2.63 -9.24
C ALA A 122 -6.99 -1.18 -8.72
N PRO A 123 -7.91 -0.97 -7.76
CA PRO A 123 -8.05 0.33 -7.12
C PRO A 123 -6.73 0.79 -6.47
N LEU A 124 -6.57 2.09 -6.31
CA LEU A 124 -5.31 2.70 -5.84
C LEU A 124 -4.90 2.27 -4.43
N ASP A 125 -5.88 1.89 -3.60
CA ASP A 125 -5.69 1.44 -2.22
C ASP A 125 -5.53 -0.09 -2.09
N ALA A 126 -5.41 -0.82 -3.21
CA ALA A 126 -5.29 -2.27 -3.19
C ALA A 126 -4.01 -2.73 -2.45
N ASP A 127 -4.21 -3.49 -1.38
CA ASP A 127 -3.18 -4.00 -0.46
C ASP A 127 -2.82 -5.47 -0.71
N GLY A 128 -3.39 -6.08 -1.75
CA GLY A 128 -3.22 -7.50 -2.08
C GLY A 128 -4.19 -8.44 -1.36
N SER A 129 -5.05 -7.95 -0.45
CA SER A 129 -6.07 -8.76 0.22
C SER A 129 -7.16 -9.27 -0.73
N GLY A 130 -7.34 -8.61 -1.88
CA GLY A 130 -8.31 -9.02 -2.89
C GLY A 130 -9.77 -8.78 -2.49
N VAL A 131 -10.05 -7.76 -1.67
CA VAL A 131 -11.40 -7.50 -1.14
C VAL A 131 -12.41 -7.22 -2.26
N LEU A 132 -12.01 -6.51 -3.31
CA LEU A 132 -12.87 -6.24 -4.46
C LEU A 132 -13.06 -7.51 -5.30
N PHE A 133 -11.99 -8.28 -5.52
CA PHE A 133 -12.04 -9.57 -6.19
C PHE A 133 -13.01 -10.53 -5.50
N GLN A 134 -12.93 -10.67 -4.18
CA GLN A 134 -13.84 -11.51 -3.40
C GLN A 134 -15.30 -11.06 -3.55
N ALA A 135 -15.56 -9.75 -3.51
CA ALA A 135 -16.91 -9.23 -3.74
C ALA A 135 -17.44 -9.54 -5.15
N ARG A 136 -16.57 -9.51 -6.16
CA ARG A 136 -16.93 -9.90 -7.53
C ARG A 136 -17.29 -11.38 -7.62
N ILE A 137 -16.50 -12.25 -7.00
CA ILE A 137 -16.78 -13.70 -6.91
C ILE A 137 -18.11 -13.95 -6.20
N ASP A 138 -18.30 -13.39 -5.01
CA ASP A 138 -19.54 -13.58 -4.23
C ASP A 138 -20.77 -13.12 -5.06
N LYS A 139 -20.67 -11.99 -5.78
CA LYS A 139 -21.78 -11.52 -6.63
C LYS A 139 -22.04 -12.43 -7.84
N LEU A 140 -21.01 -12.97 -8.48
CA LEU A 140 -21.19 -13.95 -9.56
C LEU A 140 -21.91 -15.20 -9.05
N LEU A 141 -21.57 -15.68 -7.86
CA LEU A 141 -22.24 -16.82 -7.22
C LEU A 141 -23.70 -16.49 -6.85
N ASP A 142 -23.98 -15.29 -6.32
CA ASP A 142 -25.37 -14.85 -6.08
C ASP A 142 -26.20 -14.83 -7.37
N MET A 143 -25.57 -14.56 -8.51
CA MET A 143 -26.16 -14.55 -9.86
C MET A 143 -26.16 -15.94 -10.53
N ALA A 144 -25.78 -17.00 -9.79
CA ALA A 144 -25.62 -18.36 -10.28
C ALA A 144 -24.69 -18.49 -11.52
N GLN A 145 -23.69 -17.62 -11.64
CA GLN A 145 -22.63 -17.68 -12.66
C GLN A 145 -21.43 -18.47 -12.11
N ILE A 146 -21.63 -19.76 -11.86
CA ILE A 146 -20.68 -20.60 -11.09
C ILE A 146 -19.42 -20.87 -11.94
N GLU A 147 -19.60 -21.16 -13.22
CA GLU A 147 -18.51 -21.46 -14.15
C GLU A 147 -17.61 -20.24 -14.37
N GLU A 148 -18.19 -19.04 -14.50
CA GLU A 148 -17.40 -17.83 -14.64
C GLU A 148 -16.68 -17.44 -13.34
N ALA A 149 -17.30 -17.66 -12.17
CA ALA A 149 -16.63 -17.50 -10.88
C ALA A 149 -15.43 -18.46 -10.74
N GLN A 150 -15.61 -19.73 -11.15
CA GLN A 150 -14.53 -20.72 -11.17
C GLN A 150 -13.37 -20.27 -12.05
N ALA A 151 -13.65 -19.91 -13.31
CA ALA A 151 -12.62 -19.48 -14.25
C ALA A 151 -11.86 -18.25 -13.74
N LEU A 152 -12.54 -17.33 -13.07
CA LEU A 152 -11.92 -16.13 -12.49
C LEU A 152 -11.01 -16.48 -11.29
N LEU A 153 -11.44 -17.40 -10.42
CA LEU A 153 -10.64 -17.93 -9.30
C LEU A 153 -9.39 -18.69 -9.80
N GLU A 154 -9.54 -19.52 -10.83
CA GLU A 154 -8.42 -20.26 -11.44
C GLU A 154 -7.41 -19.31 -12.08
N ARG A 155 -7.89 -18.25 -12.74
CA ARG A 155 -7.02 -17.22 -13.33
C ARG A 155 -6.26 -16.42 -12.28
N ALA A 156 -6.89 -16.09 -11.15
CA ALA A 156 -6.22 -15.41 -10.04
C ALA A 156 -5.17 -16.30 -9.37
N GLY A 157 -5.36 -17.62 -9.45
CA GLY A 157 -4.59 -18.59 -8.70
C GLY A 157 -5.05 -18.62 -7.24
N PRO A 158 -5.58 -19.74 -6.73
CA PRO A 158 -6.03 -19.86 -5.34
C PRO A 158 -4.84 -20.01 -4.38
N THR A 159 -3.94 -19.02 -4.34
CA THR A 159 -2.65 -19.06 -3.64
C THR A 159 -2.73 -18.63 -2.17
N THR A 160 -3.87 -18.07 -1.75
CA THR A 160 -4.15 -17.69 -0.36
C THR A 160 -5.23 -18.59 0.24
N PRO A 161 -5.26 -18.79 1.57
CA PRO A 161 -6.28 -19.62 2.20
C PRO A 161 -7.71 -19.16 1.95
N GLN A 162 -7.92 -17.85 1.86
CA GLN A 162 -9.24 -17.29 1.60
C GLN A 162 -9.70 -17.61 0.17
N LEU A 163 -8.83 -17.44 -0.82
CA LEU A 163 -9.15 -17.75 -2.23
C LEU A 163 -9.26 -19.25 -2.47
N PHE A 164 -8.39 -20.05 -1.84
CA PHE A 164 -8.45 -21.51 -1.92
C PHE A 164 -9.77 -22.05 -1.39
N ARG A 165 -10.24 -21.59 -0.22
CA ARG A 165 -11.54 -21.99 0.32
C ARG A 165 -12.68 -21.69 -0.66
N ARG A 166 -12.69 -20.48 -1.23
CA ARG A 166 -13.71 -20.09 -2.23
C ARG A 166 -13.65 -20.95 -3.49
N TRP A 167 -12.45 -21.21 -4.00
CA TRP A 167 -12.29 -22.08 -5.17
C TRP A 167 -12.69 -23.52 -4.88
N PHE A 168 -12.36 -24.07 -3.71
CA PHE A 168 -12.79 -25.40 -3.29
C PHE A 168 -14.31 -25.51 -3.20
N ASP A 169 -14.98 -24.51 -2.59
CA ASP A 169 -16.45 -24.46 -2.51
C ASP A 169 -17.08 -24.49 -3.92
N VAL A 170 -16.55 -23.71 -4.85
CA VAL A 170 -17.02 -23.68 -6.24
C VAL A 170 -16.72 -24.99 -6.96
N ALA A 171 -15.54 -25.57 -6.77
CA ALA A 171 -15.14 -26.83 -7.37
C ALA A 171 -16.05 -28.00 -6.94
N LEU A 172 -16.52 -28.00 -5.67
CA LEU A 172 -17.53 -28.96 -5.20
C LEU A 172 -18.87 -28.80 -5.92
N LEU A 173 -19.27 -27.59 -6.27
CA LEU A 173 -20.53 -27.31 -6.98
C LEU A 173 -20.45 -27.70 -8.47
N THR A 174 -19.26 -27.65 -9.07
CA THR A 174 -19.03 -27.97 -10.49
C THR A 174 -18.50 -29.38 -10.72
N GLY A 175 -18.22 -30.16 -9.67
CA GLY A 175 -17.66 -31.51 -9.78
C GLY A 175 -16.20 -31.54 -10.23
N THR A 176 -15.44 -30.49 -9.91
CA THR A 176 -14.02 -30.34 -10.26
C THR A 176 -13.10 -30.39 -9.02
N GLU A 177 -13.60 -30.88 -7.89
CA GLU A 177 -12.94 -30.90 -6.59
C GLU A 177 -11.63 -31.71 -6.56
N ASN A 178 -11.44 -32.65 -7.49
CA ASN A 178 -10.21 -33.45 -7.58
C ASN A 178 -8.96 -32.57 -7.75
N ALA A 179 -9.02 -31.51 -8.56
CA ALA A 179 -7.91 -30.58 -8.75
C ALA A 179 -7.60 -29.81 -7.46
N ALA A 180 -8.64 -29.46 -6.71
CA ALA A 180 -8.50 -28.74 -5.46
C ALA A 180 -7.96 -29.63 -4.33
N CYS A 181 -8.38 -30.90 -4.27
CA CYS A 181 -7.80 -31.91 -3.40
C CYS A 181 -6.31 -32.15 -3.68
N GLU A 182 -5.91 -32.18 -4.96
CA GLU A 182 -4.49 -32.31 -5.34
C GLU A 182 -3.67 -31.09 -4.90
N THR A 183 -4.23 -29.89 -5.07
CA THR A 183 -3.61 -28.64 -4.62
C THR A 183 -3.42 -28.62 -3.10
N LEU A 184 -4.43 -29.02 -2.32
CA LEU A 184 -4.34 -29.11 -0.86
C LEU A 184 -3.29 -30.15 -0.41
N ARG A 185 -3.23 -31.30 -1.10
CA ARG A 185 -2.24 -32.35 -0.81
C ARG A 185 -0.80 -31.88 -1.04
N THR A 186 -0.58 -31.02 -2.02
CA THR A 186 0.75 -30.51 -2.39
C THR A 186 1.14 -29.25 -1.62
N ASN A 187 0.17 -28.51 -1.09
CA ASN A 187 0.35 -27.28 -0.32
C ASN A 187 -0.41 -27.38 1.01
N ALA A 188 0.15 -28.08 2.00
CA ALA A 188 -0.54 -28.35 3.27
C ALA A 188 -0.85 -27.10 4.12
N ASP A 189 -0.13 -25.99 3.86
CA ASP A 189 -0.28 -24.72 4.58
C ASP A 189 -1.21 -23.72 3.85
N ILE A 190 -1.85 -24.14 2.75
CA ILE A 190 -2.82 -23.33 2.01
C ILE A 190 -4.19 -23.27 2.69
#